data_AF-M5BS13-F1
#
_entry.id   AF-M5BS13-F1
#
_cell.length_a   1.000
_cell.length_b   1.000
_cell.length_c   1.000
_cell.angle_alpha   90.00
_cell.angle_beta   90.00
_cell.angle_gamma   90.00
#
_symmetry.space_group_name_H-M   'P 1'
#
loop_
_entity.id
_entity.type
_entity.pdbx_description
1 polymer ?
#
loop_
_entity_poly.entity_id
_entity_poly.type
_entity_poly.pdbx_seq_one_letter_code
_entity_poly.pdbx_strand_id
1 'polypeptide(L)'
;MDSLKVIADDFADMEVAGGQKNKFSKGTQIPLIVCGDFNSAPEDSGVYEFLSKGHVPGSHADFMGHQYGPYTNEGPRHPFELRSAYAGIGELPMTNYVPSFEGAIDYIWYGADNVEVAAVLGEVDKGYLSKVVGFPNAHFPSDHVLIAAEFRILPTKETKSSKSARKR
;
A
#
# COMPACT_ATOMS: atom_id res chain seq x y z
N MET A 1 -2.12 -16.84 9.30
CA MET A 1 -2.55 -15.44 9.13
C MET A 1 -1.30 -14.58 9.07
N ASP A 2 -1.31 -13.53 8.25
CA ASP A 2 -0.17 -12.66 7.85
C ASP A 2 0.66 -13.14 6.64
N SER A 3 0.05 -13.49 5.51
CA SER A 3 0.80 -13.89 4.30
C SER A 3 1.84 -12.85 3.86
N LEU A 4 1.54 -11.55 3.99
CA LEU A 4 2.50 -10.46 3.72
C LEU A 4 3.71 -10.50 4.67
N LYS A 5 3.49 -10.82 5.96
CA LYS A 5 4.56 -10.96 6.94
C LYS A 5 5.42 -12.18 6.64
N VAL A 6 4.79 -13.31 6.30
CA VAL A 6 5.48 -14.54 5.94
C VAL A 6 6.40 -14.29 4.75
N ILE A 7 5.87 -13.70 3.67
CA ILE A 7 6.68 -13.36 2.49
C ILE A 7 7.84 -12.44 2.88
N ALA A 8 7.59 -11.39 3.67
CA ALA A 8 8.65 -10.46 4.05
C ALA A 8 9.71 -11.08 4.98
N ASP A 9 9.29 -11.95 5.92
CA ASP A 9 10.22 -12.66 6.81
C ASP A 9 11.04 -13.69 6.03
N ASP A 10 10.42 -14.41 5.08
CA ASP A 10 11.12 -15.30 4.17
C ASP A 10 12.22 -14.53 3.41
N PHE A 11 11.92 -13.32 2.91
CA PHE A 11 12.92 -12.44 2.30
C PHE A 11 14.00 -11.98 3.28
N ALA A 12 13.65 -11.69 4.53
CA ALA A 12 14.63 -11.29 5.55
C ALA A 12 15.62 -12.42 5.86
N ASP A 13 15.17 -13.67 5.79
CA ASP A 13 15.99 -14.86 6.05
C ASP A 13 16.82 -15.31 4.82
N MET A 14 16.56 -14.77 3.62
CA MET A 14 17.36 -15.08 2.43
C MET A 14 18.82 -14.61 2.57
N GLU A 15 19.76 -15.46 2.13
CA GLU A 15 21.16 -15.07 1.98
C GLU A 15 21.34 -14.15 0.77
N VAL A 16 22.01 -13.03 0.96
CA VAL A 16 22.32 -12.09 -0.12
C VAL A 16 23.55 -12.57 -0.87
N ALA A 17 23.62 -12.25 -2.18
CA ALA A 17 24.75 -12.61 -3.04
C ALA A 17 26.11 -12.33 -2.36
N GLY A 18 26.92 -13.38 -2.24
CA GLY A 18 28.20 -13.35 -1.50
C GLY A 18 28.17 -13.95 -0.10
N GLY A 19 27.09 -14.64 0.30
CA GLY A 19 26.99 -15.34 1.59
C GLY A 19 26.85 -14.41 2.79
N GLN A 20 26.47 -13.15 2.55
CA GLN A 20 26.19 -12.19 3.60
C GLN A 20 24.75 -12.33 4.07
N LYS A 21 24.56 -12.42 5.38
CA LYS A 21 23.23 -12.36 5.99
C LYS A 21 22.60 -10.99 5.73
N ASN A 22 21.30 -11.00 5.47
CA ASN A 22 20.51 -9.80 5.31
C ASN A 22 20.65 -8.87 6.53
N LYS A 23 20.70 -7.56 6.29
CA LYS A 23 20.82 -6.55 7.37
C LYS A 23 19.53 -6.41 8.20
N PHE A 24 18.43 -6.97 7.70
CA PHE A 24 17.12 -6.91 8.32
C PHE A 24 16.91 -8.15 9.20
N SER A 25 16.51 -7.94 10.45
CA SER A 25 16.18 -9.01 11.39
C SER A 25 14.69 -9.37 11.42
N LYS A 26 13.85 -8.56 10.75
CA LYS A 26 12.42 -8.80 10.53
C LYS A 26 12.03 -8.33 9.13
N GLY A 27 11.07 -8.99 8.50
CA GLY A 27 10.54 -8.60 7.19
C GLY A 27 9.94 -7.19 7.17
N THR A 28 9.36 -6.73 8.28
CA THR A 28 8.81 -5.37 8.40
C THR A 28 9.85 -4.26 8.33
N GLN A 29 11.15 -4.59 8.45
CA GLN A 29 12.23 -3.62 8.28
C GLN A 29 12.64 -3.43 6.82
N ILE A 30 12.21 -4.32 5.93
CA ILE A 30 12.46 -4.23 4.50
C ILE A 30 11.54 -3.14 3.93
N PRO A 31 12.06 -2.16 3.17
CA PRO A 31 11.22 -1.20 2.47
C PRO A 31 10.21 -1.90 1.55
N LEU A 32 8.94 -1.56 1.71
CA LEU A 32 7.82 -2.17 0.98
C LEU A 32 7.08 -1.12 0.16
N ILE A 33 6.87 -1.43 -1.11
CA ILE A 33 5.98 -0.71 -2.02
C ILE A 33 5.03 -1.74 -2.63
N VAL A 34 3.72 -1.46 -2.60
CA VAL A 34 2.69 -2.31 -3.21
C VAL A 34 1.88 -1.45 -4.18
N CYS A 35 1.93 -1.81 -5.47
CA CYS A 35 1.21 -1.11 -6.52
C CYS A 35 0.17 -2.03 -7.13
N GLY A 36 -0.95 -1.47 -7.57
CA GLY A 36 -1.91 -2.21 -8.38
C GLY A 36 -3.22 -1.46 -8.60
N ASP A 37 -4.02 -2.04 -9.48
CA ASP A 37 -5.45 -1.80 -9.55
C ASP A 37 -6.14 -2.70 -8.50
N PHE A 38 -6.75 -2.09 -7.49
CA PHE A 38 -7.42 -2.78 -6.40
C PHE A 38 -8.94 -2.87 -6.63
N ASN A 39 -9.48 -2.24 -7.68
CA ASN A 39 -10.92 -2.15 -7.94
C ASN A 39 -11.74 -1.77 -6.69
N SER A 40 -11.16 -0.89 -5.85
CA SER A 40 -11.65 -0.57 -4.51
C SER A 40 -11.54 0.93 -4.29
N ALA A 41 -12.66 1.62 -4.15
CA ALA A 41 -12.67 3.05 -3.82
C ALA A 41 -12.22 3.29 -2.37
N PRO A 42 -11.72 4.49 -2.01
CA PRO A 42 -11.32 4.78 -0.63
C PRO A 42 -12.51 4.77 0.34
N GLU A 43 -13.69 5.12 -0.17
CA GLU A 43 -14.94 5.19 0.58
C GLU A 43 -15.55 3.80 0.73
N ASP A 44 -15.82 3.41 1.98
CA ASP A 44 -16.52 2.16 2.36
C ASP A 44 -15.91 0.86 1.81
N SER A 45 -14.62 0.84 1.45
CA SER A 45 -13.92 -0.39 1.06
C SER A 45 -13.12 -1.01 2.21
N GLY A 46 -13.41 -2.27 2.50
CA GLY A 46 -12.63 -3.11 3.39
C GLY A 46 -11.21 -3.35 2.87
N VAL A 47 -10.96 -3.27 1.55
CA VAL A 47 -9.60 -3.41 0.99
C VAL A 47 -8.75 -2.19 1.36
N TYR A 48 -9.27 -0.99 1.12
CA TYR A 48 -8.57 0.24 1.46
C TYR A 48 -8.39 0.37 2.99
N GLU A 49 -9.42 0.04 3.77
CA GLU A 49 -9.32 0.00 5.24
C GLU A 49 -8.26 -1.01 5.72
N PHE A 50 -8.24 -2.22 5.16
CA PHE A 50 -7.30 -3.26 5.54
C PHE A 50 -5.86 -2.82 5.31
N LEU A 51 -5.57 -2.24 4.14
CA LEU A 51 -4.22 -1.78 3.81
C LEU A 51 -3.82 -0.58 4.68
N SER A 52 -4.71 0.40 4.86
CA SER A 52 -4.39 1.63 5.61
C SER A 52 -4.29 1.43 7.13
N LYS A 53 -5.15 0.59 7.72
CA LYS A 53 -5.22 0.35 9.18
C LYS A 53 -4.50 -0.92 9.62
N GLY A 54 -4.13 -1.79 8.68
CA GLY A 54 -3.53 -3.10 8.95
C GLY A 54 -4.51 -4.14 9.51
N HIS A 55 -5.81 -3.82 9.57
CA HIS A 55 -6.84 -4.73 10.08
C HIS A 55 -8.21 -4.30 9.58
N VAL A 56 -9.07 -5.30 9.34
CA VAL A 56 -10.51 -5.12 9.14
C VAL A 56 -11.26 -6.13 10.03
N PRO A 57 -12.35 -5.73 10.72
CA PRO A 57 -13.16 -6.64 11.50
C PRO A 57 -13.73 -7.77 10.64
N GLY A 58 -13.80 -8.99 11.18
CA GLY A 58 -14.41 -10.13 10.46
C GLY A 58 -15.90 -9.95 10.15
N SER A 59 -16.55 -8.97 10.78
CA SER A 59 -17.94 -8.56 10.54
C SER A 59 -18.09 -7.40 9.55
N HIS A 60 -17.03 -7.02 8.82
CA HIS A 60 -17.08 -5.95 7.83
C HIS A 60 -18.12 -6.21 6.73
N ALA A 61 -18.79 -5.16 6.26
CA ALA A 61 -19.88 -5.24 5.29
C ALA A 61 -19.45 -5.89 3.97
N ASP A 62 -18.21 -5.66 3.51
CA ASP A 62 -17.63 -6.27 2.31
C ASP A 62 -17.51 -7.79 2.35
N PHE A 63 -17.59 -8.42 3.53
CA PHE A 63 -17.71 -9.88 3.59
C PHE A 63 -19.12 -10.36 3.21
N MET A 64 -20.09 -9.46 3.08
CA MET A 64 -21.47 -9.72 2.66
C MET A 64 -22.17 -10.83 3.48
N GLY A 65 -21.77 -10.97 4.74
CA GLY A 65 -22.26 -12.03 5.64
C GLY A 65 -21.74 -13.44 5.32
N HIS A 66 -20.82 -13.59 4.36
CA HIS A 66 -20.16 -14.86 4.08
C HIS A 66 -19.16 -15.22 5.19
N GLN A 67 -18.90 -16.52 5.35
CA GLN A 67 -17.95 -17.03 6.33
C GLN A 67 -16.68 -17.52 5.63
N TYR A 68 -15.55 -16.89 5.94
CA TYR A 68 -14.22 -17.23 5.42
C TYR A 68 -13.31 -17.78 6.51
N GLY A 69 -13.91 -18.49 7.47
CA GLY A 69 -13.22 -19.11 8.60
C GLY A 69 -12.44 -18.06 9.41
N PRO A 70 -11.11 -18.22 9.58
CA PRO A 70 -10.32 -17.28 10.37
C PRO A 70 -10.50 -15.81 9.96
N TYR A 71 -10.64 -15.50 8.66
CA TYR A 71 -10.77 -14.11 8.19
C TYR A 71 -12.06 -13.42 8.67
N THR A 72 -13.16 -14.16 8.84
CA THR A 72 -14.43 -13.59 9.33
C THR A 72 -14.62 -13.80 10.84
N ASN A 73 -13.90 -14.75 11.44
CA ASN A 73 -13.95 -15.00 12.88
C ASN A 73 -13.04 -14.03 13.67
N GLU A 74 -11.85 -13.75 13.14
CA GLU A 74 -10.84 -12.91 13.81
C GLU A 74 -10.60 -11.56 13.11
N GLY A 75 -10.99 -11.47 11.83
CA GLY A 75 -10.64 -10.35 10.96
C GLY A 75 -9.26 -10.48 10.34
N PRO A 76 -9.06 -10.16 9.05
CA PRO A 76 -7.74 -10.10 8.45
C PRO A 76 -6.88 -9.04 9.15
N ARG A 77 -5.57 -9.29 9.25
CA ARG A 77 -4.58 -8.35 9.79
C ARG A 77 -3.25 -8.43 9.03
N HIS A 78 -2.43 -7.38 9.12
CA HIS A 78 -1.03 -7.36 8.70
C HIS A 78 -0.19 -6.43 9.58
N PRO A 79 1.13 -6.63 9.68
CA PRO A 79 1.98 -5.86 10.60
C PRO A 79 2.57 -4.57 10.00
N PHE A 80 2.35 -4.30 8.72
CA PHE A 80 2.95 -3.16 8.03
C PHE A 80 2.17 -1.86 8.29
N GLU A 81 2.89 -0.77 8.53
CA GLU A 81 2.31 0.58 8.55
C GLU A 81 2.21 1.12 7.12
N LEU A 82 1.26 0.59 6.33
CA LEU A 82 1.09 1.04 4.95
C LEU A 82 0.34 2.37 4.88
N ARG A 83 0.76 3.23 3.95
CA ARG A 83 0.04 4.46 3.58
C ARG A 83 -0.04 4.58 2.07
N SER A 84 -1.15 5.09 1.56
CA SER A 84 -1.24 5.49 0.14
C SER A 84 -0.30 6.67 -0.10
N ALA A 85 0.43 6.64 -1.21
CA ALA A 85 1.32 7.72 -1.61
C ALA A 85 0.56 9.05 -1.82
N TYR A 86 -0.71 8.97 -2.22
CA TYR A 86 -1.57 10.11 -2.53
C TYR A 86 -2.40 10.60 -1.33
N ALA A 87 -2.38 9.88 -0.20
CA ALA A 87 -3.12 10.26 1.01
C ALA A 87 -2.79 11.69 1.50
N GLY A 88 -1.54 12.14 1.30
CA GLY A 88 -1.10 13.49 1.69
C GLY A 88 -1.78 14.63 0.93
N ILE A 89 -2.39 14.35 -0.23
CA ILE A 89 -3.16 15.33 -1.03
C ILE A 89 -4.66 15.02 -1.05
N GLY A 90 -5.12 14.03 -0.27
CA GLY A 90 -6.53 13.64 -0.21
C GLY A 90 -6.97 12.61 -1.26
N GLU A 91 -6.04 11.80 -1.78
CA GLU A 91 -6.23 10.90 -2.92
C GLU A 91 -6.51 11.64 -4.25
N LEU A 92 -6.29 10.95 -5.38
CA LEU A 92 -6.72 11.47 -6.67
C LEU A 92 -8.25 11.38 -6.80
N PRO A 93 -8.90 12.31 -7.51
CA PRO A 93 -10.34 12.20 -7.79
C PRO A 93 -10.70 10.94 -8.56
N MET A 94 -9.83 10.55 -9.50
CA MET A 94 -10.00 9.34 -10.28
C MET A 94 -8.67 8.79 -10.80
N THR A 95 -8.62 7.48 -10.94
CA THR A 95 -7.57 6.74 -11.65
C THR A 95 -8.15 5.89 -12.76
N ASN A 96 -9.44 5.54 -12.72
CA ASN A 96 -10.20 4.99 -13.83
C ASN A 96 -11.32 5.97 -14.23
N TYR A 97 -11.52 6.14 -15.54
CA TYR A 97 -12.53 7.06 -16.07
C TYR A 97 -13.22 6.51 -17.31
N VAL A 98 -14.45 6.05 -17.14
CA VAL A 98 -15.34 5.56 -18.20
C VAL A 98 -16.76 6.10 -17.99
N PRO A 99 -17.63 6.08 -19.01
CA PRO A 99 -18.98 6.66 -18.86
C PRO A 99 -19.83 6.08 -17.72
N SER A 100 -19.56 4.83 -17.31
CA SER A 100 -20.28 4.13 -16.25
C SER A 100 -19.61 4.22 -14.87
N PHE A 101 -18.37 4.68 -14.79
CA PHE A 101 -17.59 4.68 -13.55
C PHE A 101 -16.46 5.72 -13.61
N GLU A 102 -16.33 6.48 -12.53
CA GLU A 102 -15.22 7.39 -12.29
C GLU A 102 -14.83 7.22 -10.82
N GLY A 103 -13.56 6.93 -10.57
CA GLY A 103 -13.08 6.78 -9.20
C GLY A 103 -11.62 6.40 -9.10
N ALA A 104 -11.07 6.59 -7.90
CA ALA A 104 -9.73 6.11 -7.55
C ALA A 104 -9.81 4.64 -7.15
N ILE A 105 -9.18 3.78 -7.95
CA ILE A 105 -9.09 2.34 -7.69
C ILE A 105 -7.66 1.81 -7.82
N ASP A 106 -6.74 2.64 -8.31
CA ASP A 106 -5.32 2.36 -8.41
C ASP A 106 -4.57 3.06 -7.28
N TYR A 107 -3.69 2.32 -6.60
CA TYR A 107 -2.93 2.87 -5.47
C TYR A 107 -1.46 2.44 -5.50
N ILE A 108 -0.63 3.31 -4.94
CA ILE A 108 0.75 3.00 -4.58
C ILE A 108 0.84 3.08 -3.05
N TRP A 109 0.86 1.93 -2.40
CA TRP A 109 1.06 1.82 -0.96
C TRP A 109 2.54 1.73 -0.63
N TYR A 110 2.97 2.36 0.46
CA TYR A 110 4.34 2.27 0.96
C TYR A 110 4.38 2.02 2.46
N GLY A 111 5.42 1.32 2.93
CA GLY A 111 5.71 1.15 4.35
C GLY A 111 6.24 2.43 4.99
N ALA A 112 5.44 3.10 5.81
CA ALA A 112 5.75 4.41 6.38
C ALA A 112 6.88 4.40 7.44
N ASP A 113 7.30 3.21 7.89
CA ASP A 113 8.42 3.04 8.83
C ASP A 113 9.78 3.43 8.24
N ASN A 114 9.98 3.22 6.94
CA ASN A 114 11.27 3.31 6.28
C ASN A 114 11.21 3.87 4.84
N VAL A 115 10.03 4.27 4.36
CA VAL A 115 9.85 4.95 3.08
C VAL A 115 9.03 6.23 3.30
N GLU A 116 9.43 7.31 2.63
CA GLU A 116 8.70 8.57 2.60
C GLU A 116 8.39 8.98 1.16
N VAL A 117 7.28 9.69 0.97
CA VAL A 117 6.90 10.27 -0.32
C VAL A 117 7.54 11.65 -0.46
N ALA A 118 8.30 11.85 -1.54
CA ALA A 118 8.89 13.14 -1.88
C ALA A 118 7.97 13.95 -2.81
N ALA A 119 7.35 13.28 -3.79
CA ALA A 119 6.44 13.90 -4.75
C ALA A 119 5.45 12.88 -5.32
N VAL A 120 4.34 13.36 -5.86
CA VAL A 120 3.37 12.58 -6.63
C VAL A 120 3.01 13.30 -7.92
N LEU A 121 2.64 12.56 -8.95
CA LEU A 121 2.12 13.13 -10.19
C LEU A 121 0.72 13.71 -9.95
N GLY A 122 0.44 14.91 -10.48
CA GLY A 122 -0.85 15.57 -10.29
C GLY A 122 -2.00 14.93 -11.06
N GLU A 123 -3.21 15.42 -10.79
CA GLU A 123 -4.45 15.04 -11.48
C GLU A 123 -4.43 15.39 -12.98
N VAL A 124 -5.29 14.73 -13.77
CA VAL A 124 -5.55 15.12 -15.16
C VAL A 124 -6.26 16.48 -15.18
N ASP A 125 -5.92 17.33 -16.14
CA ASP A 125 -6.50 18.66 -16.27
C ASP A 125 -8.04 18.63 -16.34
N LYS A 126 -8.69 19.35 -15.41
CA LYS A 126 -10.16 19.39 -15.30
C LYS A 126 -10.82 19.99 -16.55
N GLY A 127 -10.15 20.93 -17.23
CA GLY A 127 -10.64 21.53 -18.47
C GLY A 127 -10.57 20.58 -19.68
N TYR A 128 -9.68 19.59 -19.64
CA TYR A 128 -9.66 18.47 -20.58
C TYR A 128 -10.78 17.47 -20.24
N LEU A 129 -10.87 17.04 -18.98
CA LEU A 129 -11.88 16.07 -18.53
C LEU A 129 -13.31 16.55 -18.83
N SER A 130 -13.60 17.84 -18.69
CA SER A 130 -14.93 18.39 -19.00
C SER A 130 -15.35 18.31 -20.48
N LYS A 131 -14.43 17.94 -21.38
CA LYS A 131 -14.66 17.85 -22.84
C LYS A 131 -14.73 16.42 -23.35
N VAL A 132 -14.48 15.44 -22.49
CA VAL A 132 -14.49 14.02 -22.83
C VAL A 132 -15.47 13.30 -21.92
N VAL A 133 -16.01 12.18 -22.39
CA VAL A 133 -17.00 11.39 -21.65
C VAL A 133 -16.39 10.17 -20.96
N GLY A 134 -15.09 9.95 -21.15
CA GLY A 134 -14.38 8.77 -20.69
C GLY A 134 -13.09 8.51 -21.47
N PHE A 135 -12.34 7.54 -20.97
CA PHE A 135 -11.17 6.92 -21.56
C PHE A 135 -11.48 5.45 -21.93
N PRO A 136 -10.67 4.79 -22.78
CA PRO A 136 -9.61 5.35 -23.61
C PRO A 136 -10.16 6.31 -24.67
N ASN A 137 -9.29 7.19 -25.19
CA ASN A 137 -9.58 8.09 -26.31
C ASN A 137 -8.31 8.37 -27.13
N ALA A 138 -8.37 9.32 -28.07
CA ALA A 138 -7.25 9.65 -28.95
C ALA A 138 -5.98 10.14 -28.24
N HIS A 139 -6.09 10.65 -27.00
CA HIS A 139 -4.96 11.15 -26.20
C HIS A 139 -4.60 10.23 -25.03
N PHE A 140 -5.54 9.40 -24.56
CA PHE A 140 -5.35 8.46 -23.45
C PHE A 140 -5.60 7.02 -23.92
N PRO A 141 -4.57 6.16 -24.01
CA PRO A 141 -4.69 4.82 -24.61
C PRO A 141 -5.32 3.76 -23.69
N SER A 142 -5.54 4.08 -22.41
CA SER A 142 -6.21 3.23 -21.42
C SER A 142 -7.30 4.02 -20.72
N ASP A 143 -8.31 3.31 -20.23
CA ASP A 143 -9.32 3.78 -19.29
C ASP A 143 -8.77 4.13 -17.90
N HIS A 144 -7.58 3.62 -17.56
CA HIS A 144 -6.83 4.01 -16.38
C HIS A 144 -5.79 5.10 -16.69
N VAL A 145 -5.60 5.99 -15.73
CA VAL A 145 -4.58 7.04 -15.73
C VAL A 145 -3.35 6.54 -14.99
N LEU A 146 -2.18 6.77 -15.58
CA LEU A 146 -0.91 6.51 -14.93
C LEU A 146 -0.78 7.34 -13.64
N ILE A 147 -0.61 6.65 -12.51
CA ILE A 147 -0.19 7.26 -11.25
C ILE A 147 1.32 7.06 -11.07
N ALA A 148 2.00 8.07 -10.53
CA ALA A 148 3.43 8.01 -10.23
C ALA A 148 3.76 8.71 -8.90
N ALA A 149 4.79 8.21 -8.22
CA ALA A 149 5.29 8.79 -6.98
C ALA A 149 6.82 8.69 -6.91
N GLU A 150 7.44 9.70 -6.33
CA GLU A 150 8.86 9.72 -5.98
C GLU A 150 9.02 9.39 -4.50
N PHE A 151 9.88 8.41 -4.20
CA PHE A 151 10.10 7.92 -2.84
C PHE A 151 11.53 8.16 -2.37
N ARG A 152 11.66 8.41 -1.07
CA ARG A 152 12.92 8.38 -0.35
C ARG A 152 12.95 7.20 0.60
N ILE A 153 13.94 6.32 0.46
CA ILE A 153 14.18 5.23 1.40
C ILE A 153 15.00 5.78 2.57
N LEU A 154 14.48 5.61 3.77
CA LEU A 154 15.12 6.05 5.01
C LEU A 154 16.16 5.03 5.48
N PRO A 155 17.26 5.49 6.10
CA PRO A 155 18.22 4.59 6.74
C PRO A 155 17.55 3.78 7.85
N THR A 156 17.90 2.49 7.95
CA THR A 156 17.46 1.63 9.04
C THR A 156 17.93 2.20 10.37
N LYS A 157 17.00 2.41 11.32
CA LYS A 157 17.37 2.83 12.68
C LYS A 157 18.19 1.71 13.32
N GLU A 158 19.50 1.92 13.49
CA GLU A 158 20.32 0.98 14.24
C GLU A 158 19.78 0.87 15.67
N THR A 159 19.44 -0.35 16.09
CA THR A 159 19.11 -0.62 17.48
C THR A 159 20.38 -0.41 18.30
N LYS A 160 20.47 0.70 19.03
CA LYS A 160 21.54 0.91 20.01
C LYS A 160 21.47 -0.27 21.01
N SER A 161 22.40 -1.20 20.89
CA SER A 161 22.60 -2.26 21.88
C SER A 161 22.84 -1.58 23.23
N SER A 162 21.87 -1.70 24.13
CA SER A 162 22.05 -1.31 25.52
C SER A 162 23.07 -2.28 26.11
N LYS A 163 24.34 -1.85 26.17
CA LYS A 163 25.33 -2.52 27.02
C LYS A 163 24.83 -2.36 28.46
N SER A 164 24.15 -3.39 28.96
CA SER A 164 23.83 -3.53 30.38
C SER A 164 25.14 -3.45 31.15
N ALA A 165 25.33 -2.33 31.87
CA ALA A 165 26.45 -2.13 32.76
C ALA A 165 26.33 -3.14 33.90
N ARG A 166 27.07 -4.24 33.79
CA ARG A 166 27.22 -5.23 34.84
C ARG A 166 27.97 -4.57 36.00
N LYS A 167 27.20 -4.07 36.98
CA LYS A 167 27.72 -3.50 38.22
C LYS A 167 28.43 -4.62 38.98
N ARG A 168 29.73 -4.43 39.22
CA ARG A 168 30.53 -5.25 40.15
C ARG A 168 30.22 -4.84 41.59
#